data_AF-A0A7J5HQE1-F1
#
_entry.id   AF-A0A7J5HQE1-F1
#
_cell.length_a   1.000
_cell.length_b   1.000
_cell.length_c   1.000
_cell.angle_alpha   90.00
_cell.angle_beta   90.00
_cell.angle_gamma   90.00
#
_symmetry.space_group_name_H-M   'P 1'
#
loop_
_entity.id
_entity.type
_entity.pdbx_description
1 polymer ?
#
loop_
_entity_poly.entity_id
_entity_poly.type
_entity_poly.pdbx_seq_one_letter_code
_entity_poly.pdbx_strand_id
1 'polypeptide(L)'
;MKPALVDVSVLILFFNRPKLLAQVFEQVKKARPARLFLYQDGPRGERDMPGIEACRKVVADIDWECEVHHNYQEKNYGCDPSEYMAQKWAFSLSDKCIVLEDDDVPAVSFFGFCKELLDKYEHDTRISIIAGFNNEEITPDITSDYFFATTFSIWGWASWRRVTDQWDEFYTFLDDKENMRQLKNLIHTRRYRKDFIYMCQRHREHGKAYYETIFHASMLFNSGLSIVPTRNMINNLGATADSTHFAGSVHTMPRGYRRIFTMKRHEVEFPLKHPRHVIENTAYKDSVYRIMAWRHPWIKIARSFEELALNLRYGNFTIIWQTLQKRIRKWMKQDRHL
;
A
#
# COMPACT_ATOMS: atom_id res chain seq x y z
N MET A 1 -15.37 2.54 30.12
CA MET A 1 -14.78 2.35 28.78
C MET A 1 -15.06 0.92 28.33
N LYS A 2 -15.28 0.67 27.04
CA LYS A 2 -15.40 -0.70 26.51
C LYS A 2 -14.03 -1.40 26.57
N PRO A 3 -13.92 -2.73 26.76
CA PRO A 3 -12.63 -3.41 26.69
C PRO A 3 -12.07 -3.41 25.26
N ALA A 4 -10.75 -3.51 25.11
CA ALA A 4 -10.12 -3.86 23.83
C ALA A 4 -10.60 -5.24 23.34
N LEU A 5 -10.65 -5.45 22.03
CA LEU A 5 -11.00 -6.75 21.43
C LEU A 5 -9.81 -7.46 20.79
N VAL A 6 -8.79 -6.72 20.37
CA VAL A 6 -7.62 -7.28 19.69
C VAL A 6 -6.35 -6.68 20.28
N ASP A 7 -5.47 -7.55 20.79
CA ASP A 7 -4.16 -7.16 21.30
C ASP A 7 -3.14 -7.02 20.16
N VAL A 8 -3.29 -5.93 19.40
CA VAL A 8 -2.40 -5.56 18.30
C VAL A 8 -2.26 -4.04 18.24
N SER A 9 -1.08 -3.55 17.88
CA SER A 9 -0.86 -2.13 17.62
C SER A 9 -1.32 -1.78 16.20
N VAL A 10 -2.01 -0.66 16.04
CA VAL A 10 -2.46 -0.13 14.74
C VAL A 10 -1.91 1.27 14.54
N LEU A 11 -1.10 1.45 13.51
CA LEU A 11 -0.67 2.73 12.98
C LEU A 11 -1.71 3.24 11.98
N ILE A 12 -2.17 4.46 12.18
CA ILE A 12 -2.98 5.20 11.22
C ILE A 12 -2.16 6.40 10.77
N LEU A 13 -1.85 6.46 9.47
CA LEU A 13 -1.20 7.60 8.83
C LEU A 13 -2.27 8.44 8.12
N PHE A 14 -2.29 9.73 8.41
CA PHE A 14 -3.29 10.62 7.82
C PHE A 14 -2.77 12.03 7.62
N PHE A 15 -3.50 12.82 6.83
CA PHE A 15 -3.18 14.23 6.63
C PHE A 15 -4.39 15.12 6.93
N ASN A 16 -5.17 15.49 5.91
CA ASN A 16 -6.22 16.49 6.02
C ASN A 16 -7.55 16.09 5.34
N ARG A 17 -7.80 14.78 5.18
CA ARG A 17 -9.01 14.21 4.53
C ARG A 17 -9.99 13.60 5.55
N PRO A 18 -10.68 14.39 6.39
CA PRO A 18 -11.46 13.87 7.53
C PRO A 18 -12.59 12.92 7.13
N LYS A 19 -13.20 13.10 5.95
CA LYS A 19 -14.29 12.22 5.47
C LYS A 19 -13.83 10.81 5.09
N LEU A 20 -12.63 10.68 4.54
CA LEU A 20 -12.06 9.36 4.22
C LEU A 20 -11.57 8.71 5.52
N LEU A 21 -10.83 9.47 6.33
CA LEU A 21 -10.33 9.01 7.63
C LEU A 21 -11.45 8.52 8.54
N ALA A 22 -12.60 9.20 8.58
CA ALA A 22 -13.75 8.77 9.36
C ALA A 22 -14.23 7.36 8.96
N GLN A 23 -14.23 7.02 7.68
CA GLN A 23 -14.65 5.69 7.22
C GLN A 23 -13.67 4.60 7.67
N VAL A 24 -12.37 4.89 7.63
CA VAL A 24 -11.31 4.00 8.14
C VAL A 24 -11.46 3.83 9.65
N PHE A 25 -11.54 4.94 10.38
CA PHE A 25 -11.58 4.95 11.84
C PHE A 25 -12.84 4.28 12.40
N GLU A 26 -13.98 4.38 11.73
CA GLU A 26 -15.19 3.63 12.11
C GLU A 26 -14.99 2.10 12.11
N GLN A 27 -14.11 1.55 11.27
CA GLN A 27 -13.76 0.13 11.33
C GLN A 27 -12.79 -0.17 12.47
N VAL A 28 -11.81 0.71 12.70
CA VAL A 28 -10.89 0.62 13.83
C VAL A 28 -11.65 0.64 15.17
N LYS A 29 -12.64 1.53 15.32
CA LYS A 29 -13.51 1.60 16.50
C LYS A 29 -14.30 0.32 16.73
N LYS A 30 -14.75 -0.36 15.67
CA LYS A 30 -15.42 -1.67 15.78
C LYS A 30 -14.45 -2.75 16.25
N ALA A 31 -13.22 -2.72 15.73
CA ALA A 31 -12.18 -3.69 16.05
C ALA A 31 -11.52 -3.47 17.43
N ARG A 32 -11.61 -2.26 18.01
CA ARG A 32 -11.11 -1.92 19.35
C ARG A 32 -9.69 -2.44 19.63
N PRO A 33 -8.67 -2.03 18.86
CA PRO A 33 -7.29 -2.45 19.11
C PRO A 33 -6.79 -1.93 20.46
N ALA A 34 -5.94 -2.70 21.13
CA ALA A 34 -5.38 -2.32 22.42
C ALA A 34 -4.44 -1.10 22.35
N ARG A 35 -3.85 -0.82 21.18
CA ARG A 35 -2.94 0.32 20.98
C ARG A 35 -3.12 1.00 19.63
N LEU A 36 -3.14 2.33 19.64
CA LEU A 36 -3.14 3.19 18.47
C LEU A 36 -1.89 4.06 18.39
N PHE A 37 -1.31 4.09 17.20
CA PHE A 37 -0.28 5.04 16.81
C PHE A 37 -0.87 5.99 15.77
N LEU A 38 -1.01 7.26 16.11
CA LEU A 38 -1.65 8.27 15.26
C LEU A 38 -0.57 9.20 14.71
N TYR A 39 -0.22 9.00 13.44
CA TYR A 39 0.72 9.86 12.74
C TYR A 39 -0.02 10.80 11.80
N GLN A 40 0.23 12.11 11.93
CA GLN A 40 -0.34 13.12 11.04
C GLN A 40 0.77 13.97 10.41
N ASP A 41 0.81 14.03 9.08
CA ASP A 41 1.72 14.95 8.38
C ASP A 41 1.28 16.40 8.60
N GLY A 42 2.23 17.33 8.57
CA GLY A 42 2.01 18.73 8.93
C GLY A 42 1.42 19.54 7.79
N PRO A 43 0.94 20.77 8.09
CA PRO A 43 0.33 21.65 7.10
C PRO A 43 1.34 22.07 6.03
N ARG A 44 0.88 22.22 4.78
CA ARG A 44 1.64 22.92 3.72
C ARG A 44 1.45 24.45 3.79
N GLY A 45 0.52 24.88 4.65
CA GLY A 45 0.16 26.26 4.93
C GLY A 45 -1.21 26.31 5.64
N GLU A 46 -1.64 27.51 6.04
CA GLU A 46 -2.87 27.75 6.83
C GLU A 46 -4.13 27.07 6.28
N ARG A 47 -4.26 26.95 4.96
CA ARG A 47 -5.43 26.32 4.31
C ARG A 47 -5.66 24.86 4.71
N ASP A 48 -4.61 24.14 5.12
CA ASP A 48 -4.71 22.73 5.48
C ASP A 48 -5.18 22.55 6.95
N MET A 49 -5.05 23.59 7.78
CA MET A 49 -5.34 23.51 9.23
C MET A 49 -6.76 23.07 9.56
N PRO A 50 -7.83 23.58 8.91
CA PRO A 50 -9.18 23.10 9.20
C PRO A 50 -9.36 21.60 8.94
N GLY A 51 -8.75 21.07 7.88
CA GLY A 51 -8.78 19.64 7.57
C GLY A 51 -7.97 18.81 8.56
N ILE A 52 -6.81 19.31 8.97
CA ILE A 52 -5.95 18.69 9.99
C ILE A 52 -6.67 18.58 11.34
N GLU A 53 -7.28 19.66 11.81
CA GLU A 53 -8.01 19.69 13.08
C GLU A 53 -9.25 18.79 13.04
N ALA A 54 -9.95 18.75 11.90
CA ALA A 54 -11.07 17.84 11.70
C ALA A 54 -10.64 16.38 11.76
N CYS A 55 -9.50 16.01 11.16
CA CYS A 55 -8.94 14.66 11.27
C CYS A 55 -8.60 14.30 12.73
N ARG A 56 -7.99 15.22 13.49
CA ARG A 56 -7.69 14.99 14.91
C ARG A 56 -8.95 14.72 15.73
N LYS A 57 -10.05 15.43 15.45
CA LYS A 57 -11.34 15.18 16.09
C LYS A 57 -11.90 13.79 15.77
N VAL A 58 -11.72 13.30 14.53
CA VAL A 58 -12.13 11.95 14.13
C VAL A 58 -11.41 10.90 14.97
N VAL A 59 -10.07 10.95 15.04
CA VAL A 59 -9.27 9.92 15.74
C VAL A 59 -9.27 10.06 17.26
N ALA A 60 -9.75 11.19 17.80
CA ALA A 60 -9.94 11.38 19.24
C ALA A 60 -11.21 10.69 19.78
N ASP A 61 -12.12 10.25 18.92
CA ASP A 61 -13.37 9.59 19.30
C ASP A 61 -13.15 8.11 19.68
N ILE A 62 -12.50 7.91 20.83
CA ILE A 62 -12.10 6.61 21.37
C ILE A 62 -12.93 6.31 22.62
N ASP A 63 -13.79 5.27 22.55
CA ASP A 63 -14.69 4.86 23.63
C ASP A 63 -14.33 3.49 24.28
N TRP A 64 -13.13 2.98 23.99
CA TRP A 64 -12.61 1.71 24.50
C TRP A 64 -11.22 1.86 25.14
N GLU A 65 -10.82 0.85 25.93
CA GLU A 65 -9.48 0.71 26.52
C GLU A 65 -8.42 0.64 25.43
N CYS A 66 -7.69 1.74 25.25
CA CYS A 66 -6.71 1.90 24.20
C CYS A 66 -5.54 2.77 24.68
N GLU A 67 -4.32 2.27 24.50
CA GLU A 67 -3.11 3.06 24.63
C GLU A 67 -2.90 3.87 23.35
N VAL A 68 -2.84 5.20 23.44
CA VAL A 68 -2.79 6.07 22.26
C VAL A 68 -1.51 6.91 22.26
N HIS A 69 -0.73 6.81 21.19
CA HIS A 69 0.42 7.68 20.95
C HIS A 69 0.18 8.57 19.74
N HIS A 70 0.66 9.80 19.83
CA HIS A 70 0.50 10.80 18.78
C HIS A 70 1.87 11.24 18.27
N ASN A 71 2.00 11.35 16.95
CA ASN A 71 3.16 11.95 16.30
C ASN A 71 2.67 12.88 15.18
N TYR A 72 2.38 14.12 15.56
CA TYR A 72 1.83 15.14 14.67
C TYR A 72 2.94 16.09 14.24
N GLN A 73 3.20 16.15 12.94
CA GLN A 73 4.28 16.98 12.40
C GLN A 73 3.89 18.46 12.37
N GLU A 74 4.85 19.33 12.63
CA GLU A 74 4.67 20.79 12.56
C GLU A 74 4.72 21.32 11.12
N LYS A 75 5.36 20.58 10.21
CA LYS A 75 5.49 20.93 8.79
C LYS A 75 5.16 19.73 7.91
N ASN A 76 4.77 20.01 6.66
CA ASN A 76 4.55 18.96 5.68
C ASN A 76 5.88 18.33 5.21
N TYR A 77 6.02 17.01 5.40
CA TYR A 77 7.13 16.23 4.87
C TYR A 77 6.78 15.57 3.53
N GLY A 78 5.49 15.46 3.21
CA GLY A 78 4.97 14.80 2.02
C GLY A 78 4.65 13.33 2.27
N CYS A 79 3.92 12.72 1.33
CA CYS A 79 3.42 11.34 1.44
C CYS A 79 4.55 10.33 1.69
N ASP A 80 5.46 10.16 0.72
CA ASP A 80 6.47 9.09 0.80
C ASP A 80 7.38 9.20 2.04
N PRO A 81 7.92 10.39 2.41
CA PRO A 81 8.74 10.51 3.62
C PRO A 81 7.93 10.29 4.90
N SER A 82 6.69 10.79 4.95
CA SER A 82 5.82 10.61 6.12
C SER A 82 5.51 9.15 6.35
N GLU A 83 5.27 8.37 5.30
CA GLU A 83 5.03 6.94 5.41
C GLU A 83 6.23 6.22 6.03
N TYR A 84 7.44 6.47 5.53
CA TYR A 84 8.66 5.89 6.09
C TYR A 84 8.85 6.27 7.57
N MET A 85 8.75 7.56 7.90
CA MET A 85 8.96 8.04 9.27
C MET A 85 7.92 7.51 10.25
N ALA A 86 6.65 7.50 9.87
CA ALA A 86 5.55 6.98 10.68
C ALA A 86 5.72 5.48 10.96
N GLN A 87 6.10 4.70 9.94
CA GLN A 87 6.33 3.26 10.09
C GLN A 87 7.54 3.00 10.98
N LYS A 88 8.69 3.67 10.77
CA LYS A 88 9.86 3.53 11.66
C LYS A 88 9.53 3.94 13.10
N TRP A 89 8.76 5.01 13.29
CA TRP A 89 8.29 5.43 14.60
C TRP A 89 7.40 4.37 15.27
N ALA A 90 6.36 3.89 14.60
CA ALA A 90 5.47 2.86 15.16
C ALA A 90 6.21 1.57 15.51
N PHE A 91 7.11 1.09 14.64
CA PHE A 91 7.90 -0.11 14.90
C PHE A 91 8.99 0.10 15.96
N SER A 92 9.41 1.33 16.25
CA SER A 92 10.27 1.60 17.42
C SER A 92 9.54 1.40 18.75
N LEU A 93 8.20 1.48 18.74
CA LEU A 93 7.33 1.33 19.92
C LEU A 93 6.63 -0.04 20.00
N SER A 94 6.60 -0.80 18.91
CA SER A 94 5.96 -2.12 18.86
C SER A 94 6.67 -3.10 17.93
N ASP A 95 6.77 -4.35 18.37
CA ASP A 95 7.36 -5.45 17.61
C ASP A 95 6.47 -5.89 16.45
N LYS A 96 5.16 -5.65 16.55
CA LYS A 96 4.12 -6.07 15.59
C LYS A 96 3.15 -4.91 15.39
N CYS A 97 2.88 -4.53 14.14
CA CYS A 97 2.01 -3.40 13.85
C CYS A 97 1.20 -3.64 12.58
N ILE A 98 -0.08 -3.29 12.63
CA ILE A 98 -0.94 -3.07 11.45
C ILE A 98 -0.76 -1.62 11.02
N VAL A 99 -0.74 -1.36 9.72
CA VAL A 99 -0.54 -0.05 9.10
C VAL A 99 -1.72 0.22 8.18
N LEU A 100 -2.38 1.38 8.40
CA LEU A 100 -3.50 1.87 7.61
C LEU A 100 -3.25 3.32 7.19
N GLU A 101 -3.54 3.65 5.94
CA GLU A 101 -3.65 5.03 5.46
C GLU A 101 -5.07 5.58 5.68
N ASP A 102 -5.26 6.89 5.51
CA ASP A 102 -6.55 7.58 5.69
C ASP A 102 -7.60 7.24 4.62
N ASP A 103 -7.26 6.41 3.64
CA ASP A 103 -8.18 5.90 2.63
C ASP A 103 -8.22 4.36 2.50
N ASP A 104 -7.55 3.63 3.40
CA ASP A 104 -7.62 2.16 3.47
C ASP A 104 -8.71 1.72 4.45
N VAL A 105 -9.87 1.33 3.95
CA VAL A 105 -11.00 0.93 4.80
C VAL A 105 -11.00 -0.58 5.03
N PRO A 106 -10.65 -1.09 6.21
CA PRO A 106 -10.48 -2.53 6.45
C PRO A 106 -11.78 -3.25 6.84
N ALA A 107 -11.86 -4.55 6.54
CA ALA A 107 -12.82 -5.45 7.16
C ALA A 107 -12.57 -5.48 8.67
N VAL A 108 -13.60 -5.66 9.50
CA VAL A 108 -13.39 -5.69 10.96
C VAL A 108 -12.58 -6.92 11.36
N SER A 109 -12.75 -8.03 10.66
CA SER A 109 -11.97 -9.25 10.84
C SER A 109 -10.51 -9.11 10.40
N PHE A 110 -10.13 -8.06 9.66
CA PHE A 110 -8.73 -7.83 9.25
C PHE A 110 -7.79 -7.70 10.44
N PHE A 111 -8.25 -7.08 11.53
CA PHE A 111 -7.44 -6.90 12.74
C PHE A 111 -7.14 -8.24 13.42
N GLY A 112 -8.15 -9.11 13.55
CA GLY A 112 -7.97 -10.48 14.04
C GLY A 112 -7.11 -11.33 13.10
N PHE A 113 -7.31 -11.17 11.79
CA PHE A 113 -6.53 -11.87 10.76
C PHE A 113 -5.05 -11.53 10.87
N CYS A 114 -4.72 -10.24 10.93
CA CYS A 114 -3.35 -9.79 11.16
C CYS A 114 -2.80 -10.28 12.50
N LYS A 115 -3.57 -10.17 13.60
CA LYS A 115 -3.11 -10.61 14.93
C LYS A 115 -2.72 -12.09 14.92
N GLU A 116 -3.58 -12.98 14.43
CA GLU A 116 -3.31 -14.41 14.38
C GLU A 116 -2.06 -14.72 13.52
N LEU A 117 -1.91 -14.06 12.38
CA LEU A 117 -0.77 -14.28 11.48
C LEU A 117 0.54 -13.64 11.98
N LEU A 118 0.46 -12.49 12.64
CA LEU A 118 1.61 -11.83 13.28
C LEU A 118 2.19 -12.71 14.38
N ASP A 119 1.34 -13.39 15.15
CA ASP A 119 1.78 -14.35 16.17
C ASP A 119 2.30 -15.64 15.54
N LYS A 120 1.59 -16.20 14.57
CA LYS A 120 1.98 -17.47 13.92
C LYS A 120 3.33 -17.39 13.21
N TYR A 121 3.61 -16.29 12.51
CA TYR A 121 4.82 -16.11 11.69
C TYR A 121 5.86 -15.18 12.35
N GLU A 122 5.77 -14.96 13.66
CA GLU A 122 6.67 -14.08 14.41
C GLU A 122 8.14 -14.38 14.16
N HIS A 123 8.51 -15.67 14.16
CA HIS A 123 9.89 -16.12 13.97
C HIS A 123 10.17 -16.69 12.57
N ASP A 124 9.18 -16.69 11.66
CA ASP A 124 9.37 -17.17 10.29
C ASP A 124 9.89 -16.05 9.40
N THR A 125 11.21 -16.01 9.23
CA THR A 125 11.91 -14.97 8.45
C THR A 125 11.61 -15.01 6.96
N ARG A 126 10.93 -16.05 6.46
CA ARG A 126 10.45 -16.09 5.07
C ARG A 126 9.30 -15.12 4.84
N ILE A 127 8.59 -14.68 5.88
CA ILE A 127 7.43 -13.80 5.76
C ILE A 127 7.83 -12.37 6.09
N SER A 128 7.54 -11.46 5.15
CA SER A 128 7.87 -10.04 5.24
C SER A 128 6.65 -9.18 5.53
N ILE A 129 5.49 -9.51 4.98
CA ILE A 129 4.28 -8.67 5.06
C ILE A 129 3.02 -9.53 5.06
N ILE A 130 2.02 -9.09 5.82
CA ILE A 130 0.64 -9.56 5.73
C ILE A 130 -0.15 -8.47 5.03
N ALA A 131 -0.53 -8.70 3.77
CA ALA A 131 -1.39 -7.77 3.05
C ALA A 131 -2.86 -7.94 3.48
N GLY A 132 -3.65 -6.88 3.41
CA GLY A 132 -5.11 -6.94 3.49
C GLY A 132 -5.78 -6.88 2.12
N PHE A 133 -5.09 -6.29 1.13
CA PHE A 133 -5.62 -6.17 -0.22
C PHE A 133 -5.31 -7.39 -1.09
N ASN A 134 -6.33 -7.85 -1.82
CA ASN A 134 -6.20 -8.87 -2.86
C ASN A 134 -6.67 -8.32 -4.21
N ASN A 135 -5.75 -8.19 -5.17
CA ASN A 135 -6.01 -7.70 -6.53
C ASN A 135 -7.02 -8.53 -7.33
N GLU A 136 -7.30 -9.77 -6.96
CA GLU A 136 -8.31 -10.61 -7.61
C GLU A 136 -9.70 -10.46 -7.02
N GLU A 137 -9.86 -9.72 -5.91
CA GLU A 137 -11.02 -9.70 -5.02
C GLU A 137 -11.25 -11.04 -4.31
N ILE A 138 -11.33 -12.13 -5.07
CA ILE A 138 -11.39 -13.51 -4.56
C ILE A 138 -10.47 -14.36 -5.44
N THR A 139 -9.44 -14.94 -4.84
CA THR A 139 -8.52 -15.84 -5.56
C THR A 139 -9.16 -17.23 -5.69
N PRO A 140 -9.30 -17.78 -6.91
CA PRO A 140 -9.89 -19.09 -7.11
C PRO A 140 -8.98 -20.21 -6.61
N ASP A 141 -9.56 -21.39 -6.39
CA ASP A 141 -8.86 -22.65 -6.08
C ASP A 141 -7.99 -22.64 -4.82
N ILE A 142 -8.16 -21.64 -3.94
CA ILE A 142 -7.53 -21.60 -2.62
C ILE A 142 -8.57 -21.93 -1.56
N THR A 143 -8.30 -23.01 -0.83
CA THR A 143 -9.21 -23.46 0.25
C THR A 143 -8.84 -22.89 1.61
N SER A 144 -7.65 -22.33 1.77
CA SER A 144 -7.18 -21.64 2.98
C SER A 144 -7.64 -20.17 2.98
N ASP A 145 -7.61 -19.51 4.13
CA ASP A 145 -8.02 -18.10 4.21
C ASP A 145 -6.97 -17.13 3.68
N TYR A 146 -5.75 -17.63 3.46
CA TYR A 146 -4.66 -16.90 2.83
C TYR A 146 -3.70 -17.84 2.10
N PHE A 147 -2.85 -17.25 1.28
CA PHE A 147 -1.76 -17.91 0.57
C PHE A 147 -0.54 -17.00 0.53
N PHE A 148 0.59 -17.50 0.01
CA PHE A 148 1.83 -16.74 -0.08
C PHE A 148 2.10 -16.30 -1.51
N ALA A 149 2.63 -15.10 -1.70
CA ALA A 149 3.02 -14.58 -3.00
C ALA A 149 4.27 -13.72 -2.89
N THR A 150 4.95 -13.48 -4.01
CA THR A 150 6.01 -12.47 -4.10
C THR A 150 5.50 -11.11 -4.57
N THR A 151 4.19 -10.96 -4.71
CA THR A 151 3.55 -9.68 -4.98
C THR A 151 3.56 -8.81 -3.73
N PHE A 152 3.76 -7.52 -3.92
CA PHE A 152 3.81 -6.53 -2.86
C PHE A 152 2.59 -5.61 -2.98
N SER A 153 1.75 -5.61 -1.95
CA SER A 153 0.58 -4.72 -1.82
C SER A 153 0.54 -4.17 -0.41
N ILE A 154 0.20 -2.89 -0.32
CA ILE A 154 0.40 -2.01 0.83
C ILE A 154 -0.90 -1.29 1.23
N TRP A 155 -2.02 -1.59 0.58
CA TRP A 155 -3.31 -1.10 1.03
C TRP A 155 -3.76 -1.93 2.21
N GLY A 156 -3.62 -1.37 3.41
CA GLY A 156 -3.76 -2.04 4.69
C GLY A 156 -2.86 -3.27 4.82
N TRP A 157 -1.86 -3.21 5.70
CA TRP A 157 -0.93 -4.32 5.89
C TRP A 157 -0.46 -4.45 7.32
N ALA A 158 0.23 -5.54 7.63
CA ALA A 158 0.88 -5.73 8.91
C ALA A 158 2.26 -6.36 8.74
N SER A 159 3.17 -6.07 9.67
CA SER A 159 4.50 -6.66 9.70
C SER A 159 5.10 -6.62 11.10
N TRP A 160 6.38 -6.95 11.19
CA TRP A 160 7.18 -7.02 12.39
C TRP A 160 8.33 -6.01 12.34
N ARG A 161 8.78 -5.53 13.50
CA ARG A 161 9.99 -4.70 13.62
C ARG A 161 11.20 -5.37 12.97
N ARG A 162 11.34 -6.69 13.11
CA ARG A 162 12.43 -7.47 12.46
C ARG A 162 12.52 -7.30 10.94
N VAL A 163 11.42 -6.91 10.29
CA VAL A 163 11.39 -6.65 8.84
C VAL A 163 11.77 -5.20 8.54
N THR A 164 11.25 -4.25 9.32
CA THR A 164 11.51 -2.81 9.11
C THR A 164 12.91 -2.39 9.54
N ASP A 165 13.59 -3.19 10.37
CA ASP A 165 15.00 -3.01 10.71
C ASP A 165 15.94 -3.43 9.57
N GLN A 166 15.45 -4.16 8.57
CA GLN A 166 16.20 -4.52 7.36
C GLN A 166 16.10 -3.46 6.25
N TRP A 167 15.38 -2.36 6.50
CA TRP A 167 15.16 -1.32 5.51
C TRP A 167 16.38 -0.42 5.36
N ASP A 168 16.76 -0.18 4.11
CA ASP A 168 17.86 0.71 3.74
C ASP A 168 17.31 1.89 2.93
N GLU A 169 17.15 3.03 3.59
CA GLU A 169 16.64 4.26 2.96
C GLU A 169 17.64 4.92 2.00
N PHE A 170 18.93 4.56 2.10
CA PHE A 170 19.99 5.11 1.25
C PHE A 170 20.20 4.32 -0.05
N TYR A 171 19.50 3.17 -0.18
CA TYR A 171 19.64 2.27 -1.32
C TYR A 171 21.10 1.90 -1.61
N THR A 172 21.87 1.60 -0.56
CA THR A 172 23.30 1.25 -0.62
C THR A 172 23.57 0.05 -1.54
N PHE A 173 22.61 -0.85 -1.70
CA PHE A 173 22.68 -1.96 -2.66
C PHE A 173 22.89 -1.51 -4.11
N LEU A 174 22.53 -0.26 -4.47
CA LEU A 174 22.76 0.29 -5.82
C LEU A 174 24.25 0.51 -6.12
N ASP A 175 25.07 0.71 -5.09
CA ASP A 175 26.52 0.93 -5.22
C ASP A 175 27.31 -0.39 -5.25
N ASP A 176 26.72 -1.47 -4.73
CA ASP A 176 27.35 -2.78 -4.70
C ASP A 176 27.14 -3.55 -6.01
N LYS A 177 28.25 -3.86 -6.69
CA LYS A 177 28.23 -4.54 -8.00
C LYS A 177 27.67 -5.96 -7.92
N GLU A 178 27.90 -6.67 -6.82
CA GLU A 178 27.41 -8.03 -6.64
C GLU A 178 25.90 -8.02 -6.41
N ASN A 179 25.40 -7.20 -5.49
CA ASN A 179 23.98 -7.01 -5.21
C ASN A 179 23.23 -6.62 -6.48
N MET A 180 23.76 -5.67 -7.26
CA MET A 180 23.14 -5.27 -8.52
C MET A 180 23.12 -6.39 -9.55
N ARG A 181 24.16 -7.24 -9.62
CA ARG A 181 24.17 -8.41 -10.50
C ARG A 181 23.14 -9.44 -10.06
N GLN A 182 23.10 -9.77 -8.76
CA GLN A 182 22.15 -10.73 -8.20
C GLN A 182 20.69 -10.26 -8.40
N LEU A 183 20.39 -9.00 -8.08
CA LEU A 183 19.05 -8.43 -8.23
C LEU A 183 18.59 -8.39 -9.70
N LYS A 184 19.47 -8.01 -10.64
CA LYS A 184 19.17 -8.05 -12.09
C LYS A 184 18.84 -9.46 -12.56
N ASN A 185 19.63 -10.45 -12.13
CA ASN A 185 19.39 -11.85 -12.47
C ASN A 185 18.08 -12.36 -11.87
N LEU A 186 17.80 -12.03 -10.60
CA LEU A 186 16.55 -12.38 -9.94
C LEU A 186 15.33 -11.81 -10.68
N ILE A 187 15.34 -10.50 -10.98
CA ILE A 187 14.26 -9.82 -11.72
C ILE A 187 14.06 -10.46 -13.11
N HIS A 188 15.15 -10.79 -13.80
CA HIS A 188 15.08 -11.46 -15.09
C HIS A 188 14.43 -12.85 -14.98
N THR A 189 14.99 -13.72 -14.14
CA THR A 189 14.59 -15.13 -13.98
C THR A 189 13.17 -15.26 -13.44
N ARG A 190 12.81 -14.50 -12.40
CA ARG A 190 11.46 -14.51 -11.79
C ARG A 190 10.44 -13.68 -12.56
N ARG A 191 10.88 -13.06 -13.65
CA ARG A 191 10.06 -12.27 -14.55
C ARG A 191 9.41 -11.05 -13.86
N TYR A 192 10.06 -10.47 -12.86
CA TYR A 192 9.58 -9.28 -12.17
C TYR A 192 9.59 -8.02 -13.05
N ARG A 193 9.09 -6.92 -12.49
CA ARG A 193 8.98 -5.62 -13.16
C ARG A 193 10.38 -5.07 -13.43
N LYS A 194 10.67 -4.74 -14.70
CA LYS A 194 12.01 -4.30 -15.14
C LYS A 194 12.35 -2.88 -14.69
N ASP A 195 11.34 -2.08 -14.40
CA ASP A 195 11.43 -0.69 -13.95
C ASP A 195 11.77 -0.56 -12.46
N PHE A 196 11.79 -1.64 -11.69
CA PHE A 196 12.04 -1.58 -10.24
C PHE A 196 13.40 -0.96 -9.88
N ILE A 197 14.48 -1.41 -10.54
CA ILE A 197 15.83 -0.84 -10.31
C ILE A 197 15.86 0.64 -10.69
N TYR A 198 15.22 1.00 -11.80
CA TYR A 198 15.12 2.39 -12.25
C TYR A 198 14.38 3.25 -11.22
N MET A 199 13.28 2.77 -10.66
CA MET A 199 12.56 3.46 -9.59
C MET A 199 13.45 3.69 -8.35
N CYS A 200 14.18 2.67 -7.91
CA CYS A 200 15.11 2.80 -6.78
C CYS A 200 16.17 3.88 -7.04
N GLN A 201 16.73 3.94 -8.26
CA GLN A 201 17.69 4.97 -8.65
C GLN A 201 17.07 6.37 -8.57
N ARG A 202 15.87 6.56 -9.12
CA ARG A 202 15.15 7.84 -9.08
C ARG A 202 14.79 8.27 -7.66
N HIS A 203 14.34 7.34 -6.83
CA HIS A 203 14.01 7.62 -5.44
C HIS A 203 15.24 8.03 -4.63
N ARG A 204 16.39 7.37 -4.84
CA ARG A 204 17.67 7.78 -4.26
C ARG A 204 18.09 9.18 -4.73
N GLU A 205 17.97 9.49 -6.01
CA GLU A 205 18.31 10.81 -6.57
C GLU A 205 17.45 11.95 -5.98
N HIS A 206 16.22 11.67 -5.57
CA HIS A 206 15.37 12.66 -4.89
C HIS A 206 15.82 12.97 -3.45
N GLY A 207 16.66 12.13 -2.84
CA GLY A 207 17.16 12.33 -1.47
C GLY A 207 16.07 12.22 -0.40
N LYS A 208 15.01 11.47 -0.68
CA LYS A 208 13.86 11.24 0.22
C LYS A 208 13.62 9.75 0.39
N ALA A 209 13.13 9.34 1.56
CA ALA A 209 12.71 7.97 1.79
C ALA A 209 11.41 7.68 1.04
N TYR A 210 11.39 6.56 0.30
CA TYR A 210 10.22 6.03 -0.39
C TYR A 210 9.97 4.62 0.12
N TYR A 211 9.07 4.48 1.11
CA TYR A 211 8.94 3.23 1.85
C TYR A 211 8.60 2.05 0.95
N GLU A 212 7.75 2.22 -0.08
CA GLU A 212 7.32 1.13 -0.96
C GLU A 212 8.51 0.43 -1.63
N THR A 213 9.44 1.21 -2.19
CA THR A 213 10.61 0.68 -2.89
C THR A 213 11.68 0.20 -1.93
N ILE A 214 11.83 0.84 -0.76
CA ILE A 214 12.73 0.39 0.30
C ILE A 214 12.28 -0.98 0.81
N PHE A 215 10.99 -1.13 1.13
CA PHE A 215 10.42 -2.36 1.65
C PHE A 215 10.45 -3.47 0.58
N HIS A 216 10.05 -3.17 -0.66
CA HIS A 216 10.12 -4.16 -1.72
C HIS A 216 11.57 -4.58 -2.02
N ALA A 217 12.55 -3.66 -1.96
CA ALA A 217 13.96 -4.02 -2.08
C ALA A 217 14.39 -4.98 -0.97
N SER A 218 14.09 -4.65 0.29
CA SER A 218 14.35 -5.52 1.44
C SER A 218 13.73 -6.90 1.27
N MET A 219 12.48 -6.98 0.81
CA MET A 219 11.80 -8.25 0.53
C MET A 219 12.53 -9.07 -0.55
N LEU A 220 13.00 -8.44 -1.64
CA LEU A 220 13.74 -9.14 -2.69
C LEU A 220 15.10 -9.66 -2.20
N PHE A 221 15.85 -8.86 -1.44
CA PHE A 221 17.16 -9.27 -0.91
C PHE A 221 17.05 -10.36 0.18
N ASN A 222 15.93 -10.43 0.89
CA ASN A 222 15.67 -11.46 1.90
C ASN A 222 14.90 -12.68 1.37
N SER A 223 14.61 -12.75 0.06
CA SER A 223 13.74 -13.79 -0.52
C SER A 223 12.37 -13.90 0.20
N GLY A 224 11.86 -12.77 0.66
CA GLY A 224 10.65 -12.66 1.46
C GLY A 224 9.38 -12.93 0.67
N LEU A 225 8.36 -13.40 1.39
CA LEU A 225 7.01 -13.65 0.90
C LEU A 225 6.01 -12.75 1.61
N SER A 226 4.98 -12.39 0.85
CA SER A 226 3.77 -11.73 1.33
C SER A 226 2.71 -12.78 1.63
N ILE A 227 2.03 -12.66 2.76
CA ILE A 227 0.73 -13.29 2.97
C ILE A 227 -0.34 -12.43 2.29
N VAL A 228 -1.20 -13.07 1.48
CA VAL A 228 -2.32 -12.43 0.78
C VAL A 228 -3.61 -13.15 1.20
N PRO A 229 -4.66 -12.43 1.60
CA PRO A 229 -5.92 -13.05 1.98
C PRO A 229 -6.61 -13.59 0.73
N THR A 230 -7.23 -14.76 0.82
CA THR A 230 -7.94 -15.39 -0.30
C THR A 230 -9.10 -14.53 -0.78
N ARG A 231 -9.72 -13.78 0.13
CA ARG A 231 -10.77 -12.79 -0.14
C ARG A 231 -10.27 -11.41 0.29
N ASN A 232 -10.45 -10.41 -0.55
CA ASN A 232 -10.01 -9.05 -0.30
C ASN A 232 -10.59 -8.50 1.01
N MET A 233 -9.74 -7.92 1.86
CA MET A 233 -10.12 -7.39 3.18
C MET A 233 -9.99 -5.87 3.28
N ILE A 234 -9.53 -5.17 2.23
CA ILE A 234 -9.36 -3.71 2.20
C ILE A 234 -10.04 -3.10 0.98
N ASN A 235 -10.75 -1.98 1.18
CA ASN A 235 -11.11 -1.08 0.08
C ASN A 235 -10.27 0.19 0.17
N ASN A 236 -9.67 0.60 -0.94
CA ASN A 236 -9.01 1.90 -1.02
C ASN A 236 -9.96 2.95 -1.62
N LEU A 237 -10.19 4.05 -0.90
CA LEU A 237 -11.02 5.18 -1.32
C LEU A 237 -10.21 6.32 -1.93
N GLY A 238 -8.93 6.09 -2.21
CA GLY A 238 -7.97 7.08 -2.68
C GLY A 238 -8.16 7.50 -4.13
N ALA A 239 -8.95 6.80 -4.96
CA ALA A 239 -9.27 7.24 -6.32
C ALA A 239 -10.33 8.36 -6.35
N THR A 240 -10.08 9.48 -5.67
CA THR A 240 -10.93 10.66 -5.66
C THR A 240 -10.26 11.85 -6.33
N ALA A 241 -11.05 12.86 -6.74
CA ALA A 241 -10.56 14.06 -7.43
C ALA A 241 -9.48 14.82 -6.65
N ASP A 242 -9.44 14.66 -5.32
CA ASP A 242 -8.49 15.33 -4.42
C ASP A 242 -7.22 14.51 -4.14
N SER A 243 -7.04 13.35 -4.79
CA SER A 243 -5.94 12.44 -4.51
C SER A 243 -4.63 12.82 -5.20
N THR A 244 -3.52 12.56 -4.51
CA THR A 244 -2.17 12.90 -4.98
C THR A 244 -1.71 12.00 -6.13
N HIS A 245 -2.21 10.76 -6.19
CA HIS A 245 -1.84 9.77 -7.21
C HIS A 245 -2.91 9.57 -8.30
N PHE A 246 -4.18 9.91 -8.04
CA PHE A 246 -5.31 9.71 -8.96
C PHE A 246 -6.16 10.98 -9.08
N ALA A 247 -5.56 12.08 -9.52
CA ALA A 247 -6.28 13.33 -9.79
C ALA A 247 -7.38 13.22 -10.88
N GLY A 248 -7.56 12.05 -11.49
CA GLY A 248 -8.68 11.72 -12.37
C GLY A 248 -9.77 10.97 -11.61
N SER A 249 -11.03 11.40 -11.78
CA SER A 249 -12.19 10.69 -11.25
C SER A 249 -12.18 9.21 -11.67
N VAL A 250 -12.65 8.31 -10.79
CA VAL A 250 -12.94 6.89 -11.09
C VAL A 250 -13.65 6.72 -12.44
N HIS A 251 -14.49 7.69 -12.83
CA HIS A 251 -15.25 7.71 -14.08
C HIS A 251 -14.41 7.76 -15.36
N THR A 252 -13.21 8.33 -15.32
CA THR A 252 -12.28 8.39 -16.47
C THR A 252 -11.24 7.28 -16.46
N MET A 253 -11.19 6.48 -15.40
CA MET A 253 -10.26 5.37 -15.26
C MET A 253 -10.69 4.16 -16.13
N PRO A 254 -9.76 3.50 -16.85
CA PRO A 254 -10.03 2.25 -17.55
C PRO A 254 -10.66 1.19 -16.64
N ARG A 255 -11.63 0.41 -17.17
CA ARG A 255 -12.39 -0.61 -16.41
C ARG A 255 -11.49 -1.53 -15.59
N GLY A 256 -10.34 -1.93 -16.15
CA GLY A 256 -9.40 -2.82 -15.49
C GLY A 256 -8.80 -2.25 -14.19
N TYR A 257 -8.50 -0.95 -14.15
CA TYR A 257 -8.02 -0.29 -12.93
C TYR A 257 -9.19 0.13 -12.04
N ARG A 258 -10.29 0.59 -12.64
CA ARG A 258 -11.52 0.94 -11.91
C ARG A 258 -11.99 -0.20 -11.03
N ARG A 259 -11.92 -1.44 -11.54
CA ARG A 259 -12.30 -2.65 -10.82
C ARG A 259 -11.67 -2.71 -9.43
N ILE A 260 -10.38 -2.38 -9.32
CA ILE A 260 -9.59 -2.43 -8.08
C ILE A 260 -10.19 -1.54 -6.99
N PHE A 261 -10.70 -0.36 -7.37
CA PHE A 261 -11.35 0.59 -6.45
C PHE A 261 -12.83 0.28 -6.19
N THR A 262 -13.43 -0.67 -6.92
CA THR A 262 -14.84 -1.07 -6.77
C THR A 262 -15.00 -2.50 -6.26
N MET A 263 -13.91 -3.16 -5.87
CA MET A 263 -13.97 -4.52 -5.31
C MET A 263 -14.78 -4.54 -4.02
N LYS A 264 -15.36 -5.69 -3.68
CA LYS A 264 -15.92 -5.87 -2.34
C LYS A 264 -14.81 -6.11 -1.33
N ARG A 265 -15.17 -5.85 -0.09
CA ARG A 265 -14.39 -6.17 1.09
C ARG A 265 -15.13 -7.22 1.89
N HIS A 266 -14.40 -8.25 2.30
CA HIS A 266 -14.95 -9.45 2.90
C HIS A 266 -14.45 -9.62 4.33
N GLU A 267 -15.36 -10.05 5.20
CA GLU A 267 -15.01 -10.56 6.52
C GLU A 267 -14.51 -12.01 6.39
N VAL A 268 -13.70 -12.46 7.35
CA VAL A 268 -13.24 -13.84 7.51
C VAL A 268 -13.74 -14.40 8.84
N GLU A 269 -13.99 -15.70 8.88
CA GLU A 269 -14.38 -16.43 10.09
C GLU A 269 -13.14 -16.99 10.79
N PHE A 270 -13.21 -17.14 12.12
CA PHE A 270 -12.12 -17.65 12.95
C PHE A 270 -12.48 -19.01 13.56
N PRO A 271 -11.50 -19.89 13.84
CA PRO A 271 -10.06 -19.72 13.61
C PRO A 271 -9.69 -19.77 12.11
N LEU A 272 -8.58 -19.14 11.72
CA LEU A 272 -8.20 -19.14 10.30
C LEU A 272 -7.81 -20.53 9.82
N LYS A 273 -8.20 -20.84 8.59
CA LYS A 273 -7.72 -22.01 7.86
C LYS A 273 -6.37 -21.72 7.22
N HIS A 274 -5.32 -22.25 7.84
CA HIS A 274 -3.95 -22.08 7.37
C HIS A 274 -3.58 -23.03 6.22
N PRO A 275 -2.78 -22.56 5.23
CA PRO A 275 -2.13 -23.43 4.27
C PRO A 275 -1.08 -24.33 4.93
N ARG A 276 -0.96 -25.57 4.46
CA ARG A 276 0.00 -26.56 4.98
C ARG A 276 1.46 -26.19 4.72
N HIS A 277 1.72 -25.53 3.59
CA HIS A 277 3.08 -25.23 3.13
C HIS A 277 3.24 -23.74 2.85
N VAL A 278 4.41 -23.21 3.21
CA VAL A 278 4.84 -21.88 2.80
C VAL A 278 5.46 -22.00 1.42
N ILE A 279 4.63 -21.77 0.39
CA ILE A 279 5.01 -21.83 -1.02
C ILE A 279 4.33 -20.71 -1.79
N GLU A 280 5.09 -20.11 -2.70
CA GLU A 280 4.61 -19.03 -3.57
C GLU A 280 3.50 -19.52 -4.51
N ASN A 281 2.38 -18.81 -4.52
CA ASN A 281 1.35 -18.90 -5.54
C ASN A 281 1.77 -18.07 -6.76
N THR A 282 2.47 -18.73 -7.69
CA THR A 282 2.96 -18.09 -8.92
C THR A 282 1.85 -17.71 -9.90
N ALA A 283 0.73 -18.46 -9.90
CA ALA A 283 -0.44 -18.14 -10.71
C ALA A 283 -1.08 -16.82 -10.27
N TYR A 284 -1.16 -16.57 -8.97
CA TYR A 284 -1.61 -15.29 -8.43
C TYR A 284 -0.74 -14.14 -8.90
N LYS A 285 0.60 -14.25 -8.77
CA LYS A 285 1.54 -13.25 -9.26
C LYS A 285 1.31 -12.91 -10.73
N ASP A 286 1.17 -13.92 -11.58
CA ASP A 286 0.94 -13.70 -13.02
C ASP A 286 -0.42 -13.03 -13.29
N SER A 287 -1.45 -13.37 -12.50
CA SER A 287 -2.75 -12.70 -12.55
C SER A 287 -2.66 -11.23 -12.13
N VAL A 288 -1.97 -10.90 -11.03
CA VAL A 288 -1.71 -9.51 -10.60
C VAL A 288 -0.98 -8.73 -11.70
N TYR A 289 0.05 -9.31 -12.31
CA TYR A 289 0.78 -8.65 -13.40
C TYR A 289 -0.13 -8.34 -14.60
N ARG A 290 -1.04 -9.26 -14.94
CA ARG A 290 -2.07 -9.03 -15.97
C ARG A 290 -3.05 -7.94 -15.56
N ILE A 291 -3.55 -7.96 -14.32
CA ILE A 291 -4.48 -6.97 -13.77
C ILE A 291 -3.84 -5.57 -13.76
N MET A 292 -2.56 -5.46 -13.43
CA MET A 292 -1.83 -4.19 -13.43
C MET A 292 -1.25 -3.83 -14.80
N ALA A 293 -1.49 -4.66 -15.84
CA ALA A 293 -0.89 -4.56 -17.16
C ALA A 293 0.66 -4.52 -17.16
N TRP A 294 1.29 -4.99 -16.09
CA TRP A 294 2.73 -5.09 -15.96
C TRP A 294 3.26 -6.19 -16.87
N ARG A 295 4.16 -5.82 -17.79
CA ARG A 295 4.66 -6.70 -18.87
C ARG A 295 3.60 -7.16 -19.88
N HIS A 296 2.43 -6.52 -19.92
CA HIS A 296 1.39 -6.78 -20.91
C HIS A 296 1.16 -5.53 -21.78
N PRO A 297 2.03 -5.24 -22.77
CA PRO A 297 1.98 -4.00 -23.54
C PRO A 297 0.65 -3.80 -24.27
N TRP A 298 0.06 -4.88 -24.81
CA TRP A 298 -1.23 -4.81 -25.48
C TRP A 298 -2.38 -4.46 -24.54
N ILE A 299 -2.38 -4.96 -23.30
CA ILE A 299 -3.37 -4.56 -22.29
C ILE A 299 -3.18 -3.08 -21.95
N LYS A 300 -1.93 -2.63 -21.80
CA LYS A 300 -1.61 -1.22 -21.52
C LYS A 300 -2.05 -0.28 -22.65
N ILE A 301 -1.84 -0.69 -23.90
CA ILE A 301 -2.28 0.05 -25.09
C ILE A 301 -3.80 0.11 -25.14
N ALA A 302 -4.51 -1.02 -24.96
CA ALA A 302 -5.97 -1.06 -24.95
C ALA A 302 -6.56 -0.14 -23.87
N ARG A 303 -6.01 -0.15 -22.65
CA ARG A 303 -6.42 0.75 -21.56
C ARG A 303 -6.17 2.22 -21.88
N SER A 304 -5.08 2.53 -22.61
CA SER A 304 -4.79 3.91 -23.04
C SER A 304 -5.81 4.42 -24.05
N PHE A 305 -6.32 3.56 -24.93
CA PHE A 305 -7.42 3.90 -25.84
C PHE A 305 -8.76 4.04 -25.11
N GLU A 306 -9.03 3.17 -24.14
CA GLU A 306 -10.22 3.27 -23.29
C GLU A 306 -10.24 4.59 -22.51
N GLU A 307 -9.12 4.96 -21.89
CA GLU A 307 -8.96 6.23 -21.18
C GLU A 307 -9.19 7.44 -22.10
N LEU A 308 -8.65 7.41 -23.32
CA LEU A 308 -8.87 8.46 -24.32
C LEU A 308 -10.35 8.57 -24.69
N ALA A 309 -11.02 7.44 -24.95
CA ALA A 309 -12.45 7.41 -25.28
C ALA A 309 -13.32 7.93 -24.13
N LEU A 310 -12.99 7.57 -22.88
CA LEU A 310 -13.67 8.10 -21.69
C LEU A 310 -13.48 9.61 -21.56
N ASN A 311 -12.24 10.11 -21.69
CA ASN A 311 -11.97 11.54 -21.60
C ASN A 311 -12.66 12.33 -22.72
N LEU A 312 -12.76 11.79 -23.94
CA LEU A 312 -13.54 12.38 -25.03
C LEU A 312 -15.03 12.44 -24.69
N ARG A 313 -15.59 11.35 -24.16
CA ARG A 313 -17.00 11.28 -23.75
C ARG A 313 -17.37 12.30 -22.67
N TYR A 314 -16.45 12.57 -21.75
CA TYR A 314 -16.66 13.53 -20.65
C TYR A 314 -16.17 14.96 -20.97
N GLY A 315 -15.72 15.23 -22.20
CA GLY A 315 -15.32 16.57 -22.63
C GLY A 315 -14.01 17.09 -22.03
N ASN A 316 -13.13 16.20 -21.55
CA ASN A 316 -11.85 16.54 -20.90
C ASN A 316 -10.75 16.90 -21.91
N PHE A 317 -11.02 17.80 -22.85
CA PHE A 317 -10.11 18.15 -23.96
C PHE A 317 -8.74 18.68 -23.49
N THR A 318 -8.70 19.35 -22.33
CA THR A 318 -7.45 19.84 -21.72
C THR A 318 -6.50 18.70 -21.34
N ILE A 319 -7.02 17.62 -20.75
CA ILE A 319 -6.24 16.43 -20.33
C ILE A 319 -5.71 15.70 -21.56
N ILE A 320 -6.53 15.61 -22.61
CA ILE A 320 -6.17 14.98 -23.89
C ILE A 320 -5.00 15.73 -24.53
N TRP A 321 -5.08 17.07 -24.61
CA TRP A 321 -4.02 17.91 -25.17
C TRP A 321 -2.71 17.80 -24.39
N GLN A 322 -2.76 17.84 -23.06
CA GLN A 322 -1.57 17.65 -22.21
C GLN A 322 -0.93 16.27 -22.40
N THR A 323 -1.75 15.21 -22.53
CA THR A 323 -1.26 13.83 -22.74
C THR A 323 -0.60 13.67 -24.11
N LEU A 324 -1.17 14.29 -25.16
CA LEU A 324 -0.59 14.34 -26.50
C LEU A 324 0.75 15.07 -26.51
N GLN A 325 0.82 16.25 -25.88
CA GLN A 325 2.06 17.02 -25.76
C GLN A 325 3.16 16.21 -25.04
N LYS A 326 2.84 15.52 -23.94
CA LYS A 326 3.79 14.64 -23.23
C LYS A 326 4.28 13.49 -24.13
N ARG A 327 3.39 12.85 -24.91
CA ARG A 327 3.78 11.78 -25.85
C ARG A 327 4.68 12.30 -26.97
N ILE A 328 4.39 13.49 -27.50
CA ILE A 328 5.20 14.14 -28.54
C ILE A 328 6.59 14.48 -28.00
N ARG A 329 6.70 15.06 -26.80
CA ARG A 329 8.00 15.33 -26.14
C ARG A 329 8.83 14.07 -25.92
N LYS A 330 8.18 12.98 -25.50
CA LYS A 330 8.82 11.67 -25.34
C LYS A 330 9.32 11.08 -26.66
N TRP A 331 8.55 11.25 -27.75
CA TRP A 331 8.95 10.82 -29.09
C TRP A 331 10.09 11.65 -29.68
N MET A 332 10.11 12.96 -29.42
CA MET A 332 11.18 13.85 -29.89
C MET A 332 12.49 13.73 -29.10
N LYS A 333 12.59 12.76 -28.15
CA LYS A 333 13.75 12.55 -27.26
C LYS A 333 14.21 13.81 -26.50
N GLN A 334 13.34 14.82 -26.37
CA GLN A 334 13.61 16.02 -25.58
C GLN A 334 13.60 15.71 -24.08
N ASP A 335 12.93 14.61 -23.68
CA ASP A 335 13.03 14.04 -22.35
C ASP A 335 13.79 12.69 -22.42
N ARG A 336 15.14 12.74 -22.34
CA ARG A 336 15.96 11.55 -22.07
C ARG A 336 15.92 11.09 -20.60
N HIS A 337 15.09 11.71 -19.78
CA HIS A 337 14.99 11.44 -18.35
C HIS A 337 13.53 11.40 -17.88
N LEU A 338 12.80 10.32 -18.22
CA LEU A 338 11.53 9.93 -17.57
C LEU A 338 11.30 8.41 -17.63
#